data_AF-A0A1P8JTR6-F1
#
_entry.id   AF-A0A1P8JTR6-F1
#
_cell.length_a   1.000
_cell.length_b   1.000
_cell.length_c   1.000
_cell.angle_alpha   90.00
_cell.angle_beta   90.00
_cell.angle_gamma   90.00
#
_symmetry.space_group_name_H-M   'P 1'
#
loop_
_entity.id
_entity.type
_entity.pdbx_description
1 polymer ?
#
loop_
_entity_poly.entity_id
_entity_poly.type
_entity_poly.pdbx_seq_one_letter_code
_entity_poly.pdbx_strand_id
1 'polypeptide(L)'
;MQPTPYTPSTNFAQDERANVGGRSTVRTDRVDAEFDAIEVSISDIERNLALIQRDDGKLLDALVEPYNLSATTKAFVQATKWNARGLWATLTAYAVNDMVDVSGASYICAVAHVSGNFAADYAAGKWQVFVTANNAAAQAFAPTATISSTNTQAAVVEVDAAARAASLPALSAFYGGF
;
A
#
# COMPACT_ATOMS: atom_id res chain seq x y z
N MET A 1 -12.36 -21.25 -11.05
CA MET A 1 -13.31 -22.27 -10.55
C MET A 1 -13.17 -22.28 -9.04
N GLN A 2 -14.26 -22.29 -8.28
CA GLN A 2 -14.16 -22.38 -6.81
C GLN A 2 -13.55 -23.74 -6.44
N PRO A 3 -12.58 -23.81 -5.51
CA PRO A 3 -11.99 -25.08 -5.12
C PRO A 3 -13.04 -26.05 -4.58
N THR A 4 -12.92 -27.33 -4.94
CA THR A 4 -13.82 -28.37 -4.41
C THR A 4 -13.64 -28.47 -2.89
N PRO A 5 -14.69 -28.24 -2.08
CA PRO A 5 -14.58 -28.36 -0.62
C PRO A 5 -14.35 -29.82 -0.23
N TYR A 6 -13.29 -30.09 0.52
CA TYR A 6 -13.07 -31.41 1.09
C TYR A 6 -14.00 -31.66 2.28
N THR A 7 -14.73 -32.77 2.24
CA THR A 7 -15.54 -33.27 3.35
C THR A 7 -15.15 -34.72 3.61
N PRO A 8 -14.65 -35.07 4.81
CA PRO A 8 -14.28 -36.44 5.13
C PRO A 8 -15.47 -37.39 4.99
N SER A 9 -15.31 -38.46 4.20
CA SER A 9 -16.32 -39.51 4.02
C SER A 9 -16.05 -40.76 4.89
N THR A 10 -14.86 -40.80 5.50
CA THR A 10 -14.35 -41.93 6.28
C THR A 10 -14.10 -41.51 7.72
N ASN A 11 -14.69 -42.26 8.66
CA ASN A 11 -14.53 -42.04 10.09
C ASN A 11 -14.20 -43.36 10.80
N PHE A 12 -12.96 -43.48 11.28
CA PHE A 12 -12.49 -44.66 12.00
C PHE A 12 -13.11 -44.82 13.39
N ALA A 13 -13.67 -43.77 13.99
CA ALA A 13 -14.33 -43.86 15.30
C ALA A 13 -15.58 -44.77 15.26
N GLN A 14 -16.22 -44.89 14.10
CA GLN A 14 -17.35 -45.80 13.92
C GLN A 14 -16.88 -47.26 13.77
N ASP A 15 -15.75 -47.47 13.08
CA ASP A 15 -15.13 -48.78 12.93
C ASP A 15 -14.54 -49.29 14.27
N GLU A 16 -13.96 -48.40 15.08
CA GLU A 16 -13.52 -48.70 16.46
C GLU A 16 -14.70 -49.02 17.38
N ARG A 17 -15.79 -48.24 17.34
CA ARG A 17 -17.02 -48.51 18.11
C ARG A 17 -17.68 -49.83 17.73
N ALA A 18 -17.58 -50.24 16.47
CA ALA A 18 -18.14 -51.49 15.96
C ALA A 18 -17.20 -52.70 16.13
N ASN A 19 -16.01 -52.51 16.72
CA ASN A 19 -15.00 -53.56 16.97
C ASN A 19 -14.66 -54.38 15.71
N VAL A 20 -14.51 -53.69 14.58
CA VAL A 20 -14.18 -54.32 13.29
C VAL A 20 -12.74 -54.83 13.34
N GLY A 21 -12.51 -56.13 13.09
CA GLY A 21 -11.23 -56.78 13.39
C GLY A 21 -10.10 -56.52 12.38
N GLY A 22 -8.87 -56.28 12.89
CA GLY A 22 -7.57 -56.51 12.22
C GLY A 22 -7.05 -55.43 11.24
N ARG A 23 -5.75 -55.07 11.32
CA ARG A 23 -5.08 -54.08 10.44
C ARG A 23 -5.18 -54.33 8.91
N SER A 24 -5.58 -55.52 8.47
CA SER A 24 -5.88 -55.86 7.07
C SER A 24 -7.29 -55.39 6.62
N THR A 25 -8.15 -54.97 7.56
CA THR A 25 -9.48 -54.38 7.32
C THR A 25 -9.47 -52.85 7.42
N VAL A 26 -8.29 -52.21 7.49
CA VAL A 26 -8.17 -50.83 7.00
C VAL A 26 -8.67 -50.91 5.57
N ARG A 27 -9.86 -50.36 5.34
CA ARG A 27 -10.51 -50.32 4.05
C ARG A 27 -9.66 -49.41 3.16
N THR A 28 -8.61 -50.00 2.56
CA THR A 28 -7.59 -49.29 1.81
C THR A 28 -8.23 -48.52 0.66
N ASP A 29 -9.27 -49.08 0.05
CA ASP A 29 -10.15 -48.43 -0.91
C ASP A 29 -10.78 -47.11 -0.39
N ARG A 30 -11.21 -47.07 0.87
CA ARG A 30 -11.75 -45.85 1.48
C ARG A 30 -10.67 -44.83 1.79
N VAL A 31 -9.50 -45.29 2.23
CA VAL A 31 -8.35 -44.42 2.49
C VAL A 31 -7.83 -43.82 1.18
N ASP A 32 -7.73 -44.64 0.13
CA ASP A 32 -7.36 -44.21 -1.22
C ASP A 32 -8.38 -43.18 -1.73
N ALA A 33 -9.68 -43.42 -1.56
CA ALA A 33 -10.73 -42.46 -1.92
C ALA A 33 -10.66 -41.13 -1.12
N GLU A 34 -10.26 -41.16 0.16
CA GLU A 34 -10.01 -39.93 0.94
C GLU A 34 -8.80 -39.17 0.38
N PHE A 35 -7.71 -39.87 0.06
CA PHE A 35 -6.52 -39.24 -0.52
C PHE A 35 -6.80 -38.65 -1.90
N ASP A 36 -7.56 -39.35 -2.74
CA ASP A 36 -8.02 -38.84 -4.03
C ASP A 36 -8.86 -37.57 -3.85
N ALA A 37 -9.78 -37.56 -2.88
CA ALA A 37 -10.60 -36.40 -2.57
C ALA A 37 -9.78 -35.20 -2.08
N ILE A 38 -8.76 -35.45 -1.25
CA ILE A 38 -7.81 -34.43 -0.79
C ILE A 38 -6.96 -33.92 -1.96
N GLU A 39 -6.46 -34.80 -2.83
CA GLU A 39 -5.67 -34.44 -4.01
C GLU A 39 -6.46 -33.52 -4.93
N VAL A 40 -7.73 -33.85 -5.21
CA VAL A 40 -8.62 -33.00 -6.02
C VAL A 40 -8.77 -31.62 -5.37
N SER A 41 -9.03 -31.57 -4.05
CA SER A 41 -9.16 -30.30 -3.34
C SER A 41 -7.89 -29.46 -3.41
N ILE A 42 -6.70 -30.05 -3.22
CA ILE A 42 -5.42 -29.35 -3.26
C ILE A 42 -5.12 -28.88 -4.69
N SER A 43 -5.29 -29.75 -5.69
CA SER A 43 -5.08 -29.42 -7.10
C SER A 43 -5.99 -28.27 -7.56
N ASP A 44 -7.23 -28.23 -7.07
CA ASP A 44 -8.14 -27.12 -7.34
C ASP A 44 -7.70 -25.82 -6.65
N ILE A 45 -7.18 -25.88 -5.42
CA ILE A 45 -6.62 -24.72 -4.71
C ILE A 45 -5.40 -24.18 -5.45
N GLU A 46 -4.48 -25.05 -5.85
CA GLU A 46 -3.28 -24.68 -6.62
C GLU A 46 -3.66 -24.03 -7.94
N ARG A 47 -4.61 -24.62 -8.69
CA ARG A 47 -5.15 -24.03 -9.92
C ARG A 47 -5.81 -22.68 -9.66
N ASN A 48 -6.50 -22.50 -8.55
CA ASN A 48 -7.11 -21.23 -8.19
C ASN A 48 -6.07 -20.17 -7.79
N LEU A 49 -5.01 -20.56 -7.08
CA LEU A 49 -3.91 -19.66 -6.73
C LEU A 49 -3.15 -19.19 -7.98
N ALA A 50 -2.96 -20.08 -8.96
CA ALA A 50 -2.36 -19.74 -10.25
C ALA A 50 -3.19 -18.74 -11.07
N LEU A 51 -4.48 -18.52 -10.75
CA LEU A 51 -5.28 -17.44 -11.34
C LEU A 51 -5.04 -16.07 -10.68
N ILE A 52 -4.37 -16.06 -9.52
CA ILE A 52 -4.21 -14.87 -8.67
C ILE A 52 -2.72 -14.45 -8.57
N GLN A 53 -1.80 -15.41 -8.49
CA GLN A 53 -0.39 -15.18 -8.15
C GLN A 53 0.55 -15.70 -9.24
N ARG A 54 1.61 -14.93 -9.52
CA ARG A 54 2.75 -15.29 -10.36
C ARG A 54 3.75 -16.14 -9.56
N ASP A 55 4.62 -16.84 -10.27
CA ASP A 55 5.67 -17.68 -9.67
C ASP A 55 6.67 -16.89 -8.78
N ASP A 56 6.82 -15.58 -9.01
CA ASP A 56 7.64 -14.68 -8.18
C ASP A 56 6.92 -14.17 -6.92
N GLY A 57 5.74 -14.71 -6.61
CA GLY A 57 4.94 -14.36 -5.45
C GLY A 57 4.12 -13.08 -5.60
N LYS A 58 4.19 -12.39 -6.75
CA LYS A 58 3.41 -11.18 -7.02
C LYS A 58 2.02 -11.50 -7.55
N LEU A 59 1.10 -10.54 -7.47
CA LEU A 59 -0.21 -10.67 -8.11
C LEU A 59 -0.05 -10.72 -9.64
N LEU A 60 -0.92 -11.48 -10.29
CA LEU A 60 -1.00 -11.52 -11.75
C LEU A 60 -1.37 -10.16 -12.34
N ASP A 61 -0.85 -9.91 -13.54
CA ASP A 61 -1.11 -8.69 -14.28
C ASP A 61 -2.61 -8.59 -14.60
N ALA A 62 -3.14 -7.37 -14.58
CA ALA A 62 -4.56 -7.06 -14.79
C ALA A 62 -5.56 -7.69 -13.80
N LEU A 63 -5.09 -8.42 -12.77
CA LEU A 63 -5.96 -8.98 -11.73
C LEU A 63 -6.55 -7.90 -10.82
N VAL A 64 -5.76 -6.87 -10.52
CA VAL A 64 -6.19 -5.77 -9.66
C VAL A 64 -6.92 -4.75 -10.51
N GLU A 65 -8.25 -4.81 -10.50
CA GLU A 65 -9.07 -3.81 -11.17
C GLU A 65 -9.28 -2.58 -10.27
N PRO A 66 -9.55 -1.41 -10.86
CA PRO A 66 -9.70 -0.20 -10.06
C PRO A 66 -10.83 -0.24 -9.04
N TYR A 67 -11.84 -1.09 -9.18
CA TYR A 67 -12.89 -1.26 -8.17
C TYR A 67 -12.47 -2.14 -6.98
N ASN A 68 -11.40 -2.94 -7.12
CA ASN A 68 -10.82 -3.69 -6.01
C ASN A 68 -9.98 -2.80 -5.08
N LEU A 69 -9.58 -1.63 -5.57
CA LEU A 69 -8.79 -0.66 -4.83
C LEU A 69 -9.67 0.22 -3.92
N SER A 70 -9.14 0.56 -2.75
CA SER A 70 -9.78 1.52 -1.85
C SER A 70 -9.92 2.89 -2.52
N ALA A 71 -10.88 3.71 -2.08
CA ALA A 71 -11.07 5.07 -2.59
C ALA A 71 -9.77 5.90 -2.52
N THR A 72 -9.01 5.74 -1.43
CA THR A 72 -7.70 6.36 -1.23
C THR A 72 -6.70 5.94 -2.32
N THR A 73 -6.52 4.63 -2.56
CA THR A 73 -5.57 4.15 -3.58
C THR A 73 -5.97 4.59 -4.98
N LYS A 74 -7.27 4.65 -5.27
CA LYS A 74 -7.77 5.16 -6.56
C LYS A 74 -7.43 6.62 -6.77
N ALA A 75 -7.55 7.45 -5.73
CA ALA A 75 -7.15 8.85 -5.83
C ALA A 75 -5.67 8.98 -6.24
N PHE A 76 -4.78 8.15 -5.68
CA PHE A 76 -3.36 8.16 -6.04
C PHE A 76 -3.05 7.60 -7.43
N VAL A 77 -3.71 6.51 -7.85
CA VAL A 77 -3.35 5.77 -9.08
C VAL A 77 -4.13 6.22 -10.32
N GLN A 78 -5.39 6.67 -10.17
CA GLN A 78 -6.24 7.07 -11.30
C GLN A 78 -6.12 8.56 -11.65
N ALA A 79 -5.37 9.35 -10.89
CA ALA A 79 -5.18 10.76 -11.20
C ALA A 79 -4.32 10.91 -12.47
N THR A 80 -4.97 10.86 -13.64
CA THR A 80 -4.36 11.30 -14.91
C THR A 80 -4.09 12.80 -14.90
N LYS A 81 -4.74 13.54 -13.98
CA LYS A 81 -4.48 14.95 -13.69
C LYS A 81 -4.85 15.28 -12.24
N TRP A 82 -3.87 15.77 -11.49
CA TRP A 82 -4.09 16.43 -10.20
C TRP A 82 -4.56 17.87 -10.44
N ASN A 83 -5.62 18.29 -9.77
CA ASN A 83 -6.11 19.66 -9.86
C ASN A 83 -5.56 20.47 -8.69
N ALA A 84 -4.44 21.16 -8.89
CA ALA A 84 -3.90 22.05 -7.88
C ALA A 84 -4.86 23.24 -7.63
N ARG A 85 -5.40 23.33 -6.42
CA ARG A 85 -6.30 24.40 -5.97
C ARG A 85 -5.57 25.45 -5.12
N GLY A 86 -4.34 25.18 -4.70
CA GLY A 86 -3.56 26.04 -3.81
C GLY A 86 -4.01 25.90 -2.36
N LEU A 87 -4.03 27.00 -1.61
CA LEU A 87 -4.39 26.98 -0.19
C LEU A 87 -5.82 26.45 0.02
N TRP A 88 -5.99 25.59 1.04
CA TRP A 88 -7.31 25.15 1.45
C TRP A 88 -8.15 26.32 1.98
N ALA A 89 -9.44 26.34 1.63
CA ALA A 89 -10.41 27.31 2.10
C ALA A 89 -11.68 26.62 2.60
N THR A 90 -12.36 27.24 3.56
CA THR A 90 -13.68 26.81 4.06
C THR A 90 -14.77 27.10 3.03
N LEU A 91 -15.93 26.45 3.17
CA LEU A 91 -17.11 26.64 2.31
C LEU A 91 -16.83 26.48 0.81
N THR A 92 -15.81 25.68 0.47
CA THR A 92 -15.35 25.46 -0.90
C THR A 92 -15.69 24.05 -1.32
N ALA A 93 -16.33 23.91 -2.48
CA ALA A 93 -16.57 22.60 -3.07
C ALA A 93 -15.27 22.05 -3.66
N TYR A 94 -14.86 20.87 -3.20
CA TYR A 94 -13.71 20.13 -3.70
C TYR A 94 -14.16 18.83 -4.35
N ALA A 95 -13.60 18.53 -5.51
CA ALA A 95 -13.81 17.27 -6.22
C ALA A 95 -12.70 16.27 -5.88
N VAL A 96 -12.94 14.99 -6.13
CA VAL A 96 -11.88 13.98 -6.04
C VAL A 96 -10.71 14.38 -6.94
N ASN A 97 -9.48 14.23 -6.45
CA ASN A 97 -8.21 14.65 -7.08
C ASN A 97 -7.90 16.15 -7.02
N ASP A 98 -8.73 16.97 -6.35
CA ASP A 98 -8.33 18.33 -5.99
C ASP A 98 -7.20 18.28 -4.94
N MET A 99 -6.14 19.04 -5.19
CA MET A 99 -4.98 19.13 -4.31
C MET A 99 -4.95 20.50 -3.63
N VAL A 100 -4.77 20.50 -2.31
CA VAL A 100 -4.71 21.71 -1.49
C VAL A 100 -3.48 21.72 -0.59
N ASP A 101 -3.03 22.91 -0.23
CA ASP A 101 -1.99 23.11 0.76
C ASP A 101 -2.59 23.55 2.11
N VAL A 102 -2.17 22.88 3.18
CA VAL A 102 -2.51 23.21 4.56
C VAL A 102 -1.25 23.19 5.41
N SER A 103 -0.87 24.36 5.93
CA SER A 103 0.28 24.51 6.83
C SER A 103 1.60 23.93 6.28
N GLY A 104 1.81 24.04 4.96
CA GLY A 104 3.01 23.56 4.28
C GLY A 104 3.00 22.09 3.87
N ALA A 105 1.97 21.33 4.24
CA ALA A 105 1.72 19.98 3.73
C ALA A 105 0.68 20.03 2.59
N SER A 106 0.82 19.15 1.60
CA SER A 106 -0.13 19.04 0.51
C SER A 106 -1.03 17.81 0.68
N TYR A 107 -2.31 17.99 0.40
CA TYR A 107 -3.36 16.99 0.58
C TYR A 107 -4.18 16.84 -0.69
N ILE A 108 -4.70 15.64 -0.88
CA ILE A 108 -5.57 15.24 -1.98
C ILE A 108 -6.97 14.99 -1.45
N CYS A 109 -7.98 15.53 -2.13
CA CYS A 109 -9.36 15.20 -1.87
C CYS A 109 -9.68 13.78 -2.38
N ALA A 110 -10.03 12.87 -1.48
CA ALA A 110 -10.42 11.49 -1.80
C ALA A 110 -11.93 11.32 -1.93
N VAL A 111 -12.72 12.23 -1.35
CA VAL A 111 -14.20 12.21 -1.38
C VAL A 111 -14.70 13.61 -1.66
N ALA A 112 -15.47 13.80 -2.73
CA ALA A 112 -16.03 15.09 -3.08
C ALA A 112 -16.94 15.62 -1.97
N HIS A 113 -16.73 16.87 -1.55
CA HIS A 113 -17.47 17.51 -0.45
C HIS A 113 -17.38 19.04 -0.52
N VAL A 114 -18.24 19.71 0.24
CA VAL A 114 -18.06 21.14 0.59
C VAL A 114 -17.27 21.19 1.90
N SER A 115 -16.15 21.91 1.90
CA SER A 115 -15.27 22.01 3.05
C SER A 115 -15.93 22.75 4.22
N GLY A 116 -15.75 22.22 5.43
CA GLY A 116 -16.20 22.86 6.67
C GLY A 116 -15.02 23.19 7.55
N ASN A 117 -14.55 22.19 8.27
CA ASN A 117 -13.37 22.27 9.14
C ASN A 117 -12.37 21.21 8.68
N PHE A 118 -11.16 21.64 8.29
CA PHE A 118 -10.16 20.74 7.71
C PHE A 118 -9.87 19.52 8.59
N ALA A 119 -9.71 19.71 9.90
CA ALA A 119 -9.40 18.61 10.82
C ALA A 119 -10.54 17.56 10.90
N ALA A 120 -11.79 18.00 10.84
CA ALA A 120 -12.94 17.10 10.83
C ALA A 120 -13.08 16.38 9.49
N ASP A 121 -12.89 17.11 8.39
CA ASP A 121 -12.92 16.52 7.04
C ASP A 121 -11.78 15.52 6.84
N TYR A 122 -10.60 15.80 7.38
CA TYR A 122 -9.44 14.90 7.40
C TYR A 122 -9.71 13.64 8.25
N ALA A 123 -10.21 13.80 9.48
CA ALA A 123 -10.57 12.67 10.35
C ALA A 123 -11.68 11.79 9.75
N ALA A 124 -12.55 12.37 8.91
CA ALA A 124 -13.56 11.65 8.14
C ALA A 124 -13.01 10.99 6.86
N GLY A 125 -11.70 11.03 6.62
CA GLY A 125 -11.03 10.39 5.47
C GLY A 125 -11.18 11.12 4.14
N LYS A 126 -11.73 12.34 4.12
CA LYS A 126 -11.97 13.10 2.88
C LYS A 126 -10.70 13.67 2.25
N TRP A 127 -9.63 13.78 3.03
CA TRP A 127 -8.32 14.29 2.63
C TRP A 127 -7.24 13.24 2.90
N GLN A 128 -6.35 13.06 1.94
CA GLN A 128 -5.22 12.14 2.04
C GLN A 128 -3.93 12.94 1.92
N VAL A 129 -2.95 12.66 2.79
CA VAL A 129 -1.64 13.34 2.73
C VAL A 129 -0.94 12.91 1.44
N PHE A 130 -0.53 13.89 0.64
CA PHE A 130 0.33 13.67 -0.53
C PHE A 130 1.79 13.91 -0.17
N VAL A 131 2.06 15.06 0.43
CA VAL A 131 3.39 15.49 0.88
C VAL A 131 3.25 16.05 2.28
N THR A 132 4.04 15.53 3.21
CA THR A 132 4.12 16.09 4.56
C THR A 132 4.83 17.44 4.52
N ALA A 133 4.58 18.30 5.52
CA ALA A 133 5.17 19.62 5.53
C ALA A 133 6.70 19.53 5.55
N ASN A 134 7.34 20.01 4.48
CA ASN A 134 8.77 20.27 4.49
C ASN A 134 8.99 21.51 5.36
N ASN A 135 9.47 21.32 6.58
CA ASN A 135 9.93 22.42 7.43
C ASN A 135 11.25 22.98 6.87
N ALA A 136 11.23 23.53 5.66
CA ALA A 136 12.39 24.18 5.05
C ALA A 136 12.93 25.30 5.96
N ALA A 137 12.05 25.96 6.71
CA ALA A 137 12.40 26.95 7.73
C ALA A 137 13.10 26.38 8.98
N ALA A 138 13.04 25.06 9.20
CA ALA A 138 13.72 24.36 10.30
C ALA A 138 14.97 23.60 9.88
N GLN A 139 15.37 23.67 8.59
CA GLN A 139 16.70 23.22 8.20
C GLN A 139 17.72 24.14 8.85
N ALA A 140 18.20 23.74 10.02
CA ALA A 140 19.23 24.47 10.75
C ALA A 140 20.47 24.59 9.84
N PHE A 141 20.69 25.79 9.31
CA PHE A 141 21.98 26.12 8.71
C PHE A 141 22.95 26.39 9.86
N ALA A 142 23.67 25.34 10.27
CA ALA A 142 24.85 25.48 11.10
C ALA A 142 26.05 25.68 10.15
N PRO A 143 26.59 26.90 9.99
CA PRO A 143 27.76 27.11 9.14
C PRO A 143 28.88 26.21 9.63
N THR A 144 29.30 25.27 8.79
CA THR A 144 30.31 24.25 9.16
C THR A 144 31.74 24.82 9.09
N ALA A 145 31.92 25.98 8.46
CA ALA A 145 33.19 26.68 8.34
C ALA A 145 32.98 28.20 8.24
N THR A 146 33.98 28.97 8.69
CA THR A 146 34.14 30.38 8.34
C THR A 146 34.55 30.47 6.86
N ILE A 147 34.00 31.43 6.10
CA ILE A 147 34.43 31.67 4.71
C ILE A 147 35.94 31.92 4.72
N SER A 148 36.69 30.95 4.22
CA SER A 148 38.16 30.98 4.20
C SER A 148 38.71 31.66 2.95
N SER A 149 37.83 31.93 1.99
CA SER A 149 38.17 32.60 0.75
C SER A 149 38.69 34.03 0.95
N THR A 150 39.77 34.35 0.23
CA THR A 150 40.36 35.69 0.15
C THR A 150 39.84 36.54 -1.03
N ASN A 151 38.92 35.99 -1.83
CA ASN A 151 38.27 36.71 -2.93
C ASN A 151 36.76 36.39 -3.03
N THR A 152 36.02 37.26 -3.71
CA THR A 152 34.56 37.16 -3.81
C THR A 152 34.09 35.93 -4.57
N GLN A 153 34.79 35.55 -5.65
CA GLN A 153 34.42 34.41 -6.48
C GLN A 153 34.50 33.09 -5.71
N ALA A 154 35.58 32.87 -4.96
CA ALA A 154 35.73 31.66 -4.15
C ALA A 154 34.83 31.66 -2.91
N ALA A 155 34.48 32.84 -2.36
CA ALA A 155 33.51 32.94 -1.26
C ALA A 155 32.11 32.52 -1.70
N VAL A 156 31.70 32.89 -2.93
CA VAL A 156 30.41 32.49 -3.51
C VAL A 156 30.36 30.97 -3.73
N VAL A 157 31.43 30.38 -4.23
CA VAL A 157 31.52 28.92 -4.45
C VAL A 157 31.42 28.15 -3.12
N GLU A 158 32.06 28.64 -2.07
CA GLU A 158 32.01 28.04 -0.72
C GLU A 158 30.58 28.07 -0.13
N VAL A 159 29.88 29.19 -0.28
CA VAL A 159 28.48 29.34 0.15
C VAL A 159 27.52 28.47 -0.67
N ASP A 160 27.68 28.42 -2.00
CA ASP A 160 26.84 27.59 -2.87
C ASP A 160 27.01 26.10 -2.56
N ALA A 161 28.25 25.64 -2.34
CA ALA A 161 28.53 24.26 -1.93
C ALA A 161 27.87 23.92 -0.59
N ALA A 162 27.93 24.82 0.40
CA ALA A 162 27.29 24.64 1.70
C ALA A 162 25.75 24.59 1.59
N ALA A 163 25.14 25.45 0.76
CA ALA A 163 23.69 25.47 0.54
C ALA A 163 23.19 24.20 -0.18
N ARG A 164 23.96 23.70 -1.16
CA ARG A 164 23.67 22.42 -1.83
C ARG A 164 23.78 21.25 -0.86
N ALA A 165 24.80 21.20 -0.01
CA ALA A 165 24.94 20.17 1.01
C ALA A 165 23.78 20.14 2.01
N ALA A 166 23.28 21.31 2.41
CA ALA A 166 22.13 21.43 3.32
C ALA A 166 20.80 20.99 2.70
N SER A 167 20.65 21.05 1.36
CA SER A 167 19.39 20.69 0.68
C SER A 167 19.29 19.20 0.28
N LEU A 168 20.40 18.48 0.23
CA LEU A 168 20.44 17.04 -0.10
C LEU A 168 19.67 16.14 0.90
N PRO A 169 19.75 16.35 2.23
CA PRO A 169 18.98 15.56 3.20
C PRO A 169 17.46 15.75 3.08
N ALA A 170 16.99 16.95 2.70
CA ALA A 170 15.57 17.20 2.47
C ALA A 170 15.05 16.46 1.22
N LEU A 171 15.89 16.31 0.20
CA LEU A 171 15.53 15.59 -1.03
C LEU A 171 15.53 14.06 -0.80
N SER A 172 16.48 13.53 -0.04
CA SER A 172 16.52 12.09 0.26
C SER A 172 15.36 11.63 1.15
N ALA A 173 14.91 12.48 2.08
CA ALA A 173 13.71 12.22 2.89
C ALA A 173 12.42 12.12 2.05
N PHE A 174 12.38 12.77 0.88
CA PHE A 174 11.25 12.73 -0.04
C PHE A 174 11.22 11.45 -0.90
N TYR A 175 12.38 10.86 -1.21
CA TYR A 175 12.49 9.69 -2.11
C TYR A 175 12.86 8.37 -1.41
N GLY A 176 13.28 8.39 -0.14
CA GLY A 176 13.76 7.20 0.59
C GLY A 176 12.68 6.41 1.35
N GLY A 177 11.41 6.72 1.15
CA GLY A 177 10.27 6.13 1.87
C GLY A 177 9.42 5.11 1.10
N PHE A 178 9.95 4.54 0.02
CA PHE A 178 9.33 3.42 -0.70
C PHE A 178 10.21 2.17 -0.62
#